data_AF-U3PGC3-F1
#
_entry.id   AF-U3PGC3-F1
#
_cell.length_a   1.000
_cell.length_b   1.000
_cell.length_c   1.000
_cell.angle_alpha   90.00
_cell.angle_beta   90.00
_cell.angle_gamma   90.00
#
_symmetry.space_group_name_H-M   'P 1'
#
loop_
_entity.id
_entity.type
_entity.pdbx_description
1 polymer ?
#
loop_
_entity_poly.entity_id
_entity_poly.type
_entity_poly.pdbx_seq_one_letter_code
_entity_poly.pdbx_strand_id
1 'polypeptide(L)'
;MKAGAIWAEAARHIGDAVIAASSRAGFQSDERFPWGVSGRLTGAGDLLDPVLDSIVYARFPAAFRFPAVGSALDGAERLLHHPNATALAPLVALSATEKELNT
;
A
#
# COMPACT_ATOMS: atom_id res chain seq x y z
N MET A 1 23.38 -17.26 2.41
CA MET A 1 22.98 -15.95 1.83
C MET A 1 22.92 -14.91 2.94
N LYS A 2 23.47 -13.72 2.74
CA LYS A 2 23.40 -12.63 3.73
C LYS A 2 21.99 -12.00 3.68
N ALA A 3 21.43 -11.61 4.83
CA ALA A 3 20.07 -11.05 4.93
C ALA A 3 19.80 -9.90 3.94
N GLY A 4 20.79 -9.02 3.69
CA GLY A 4 20.65 -7.92 2.73
C GLY A 4 20.39 -8.37 1.28
N ALA A 5 20.90 -9.53 0.86
CA ALA A 5 20.63 -10.03 -0.50
C ALA A 5 19.16 -10.47 -0.67
N ILE A 6 18.58 -11.06 0.38
CA ILE A 6 17.17 -11.48 0.40
C ILE A 6 16.27 -10.24 0.36
N TRP A 7 16.59 -9.22 1.16
CA TRP A 7 15.83 -7.97 1.17
C TRP A 7 15.94 -7.18 -0.14
N ALA A 8 17.11 -7.16 -0.78
CA ALA A 8 17.27 -6.56 -2.10
C ALA A 8 16.45 -7.29 -3.18
N GLU A 9 16.35 -8.61 -3.11
CA GLU A 9 15.47 -9.38 -3.98
C GLU A 9 13.99 -9.10 -3.73
N ALA A 10 13.56 -9.06 -2.46
CA ALA A 10 12.21 -8.67 -2.10
C ALA A 10 11.88 -7.26 -2.61
N ALA A 11 12.79 -6.30 -2.45
CA ALA A 11 12.64 -4.94 -2.95
C ALA A 11 12.47 -4.90 -4.49
N ARG A 12 13.17 -5.76 -5.23
CA ARG A 12 12.99 -5.87 -6.69
C ARG A 12 11.57 -6.27 -7.06
N HIS A 13 11.04 -7.33 -6.46
CA HIS A 13 9.67 -7.78 -6.72
C HIS A 13 8.62 -6.73 -6.36
N ILE A 14 8.83 -6.00 -5.27
CA ILE A 14 7.93 -4.92 -4.86
C ILE A 14 8.03 -3.74 -5.84
N GLY A 15 9.23 -3.38 -6.28
CA GLY A 15 9.44 -2.33 -7.27
C GLY A 15 8.74 -2.62 -8.60
N ASP A 16 8.85 -3.86 -9.09
CA ASP A 16 8.12 -4.30 -10.27
C ASP A 16 6.61 -4.19 -10.10
N ALA A 17 6.09 -4.54 -8.91
CA ALA A 17 4.67 -4.40 -8.60
C ALA A 17 4.22 -2.93 -8.58
N VAL A 18 5.00 -2.02 -7.98
CA VAL A 18 4.75 -0.57 -8.00
C VAL A 18 4.72 -0.07 -9.44
N ILE A 19 5.71 -0.43 -10.26
CA ILE A 19 5.79 -0.01 -11.66
C ILE A 19 4.58 -0.48 -12.46
N ALA A 20 4.19 -1.73 -12.27
CA ALA A 20 3.06 -2.33 -12.96
C ALA A 20 1.73 -1.72 -12.51
N ALA A 21 1.57 -1.41 -11.23
CA ALA A 21 0.38 -0.73 -10.69
C ALA A 21 0.28 0.71 -11.24
N SER A 22 1.35 1.50 -11.14
CA SER A 22 1.38 2.88 -11.64
C SER A 22 1.12 2.95 -13.15
N SER A 23 1.69 2.02 -13.91
CA SER A 23 1.46 1.94 -15.36
C SER A 23 -0.01 1.71 -15.70
N ARG A 24 -0.68 0.79 -15.00
CA ARG A 24 -2.11 0.49 -15.23
C ARG A 24 -3.04 1.57 -14.70
N ALA A 25 -2.60 2.34 -13.71
CA ALA A 25 -3.31 3.51 -13.21
C ALA A 25 -3.21 4.73 -14.14
N GLY A 26 -2.44 4.65 -15.24
CA GLY A 26 -2.32 5.73 -16.22
C GLY A 26 -1.21 6.73 -15.96
N PHE A 27 -0.38 6.51 -14.92
CA PHE A 27 0.78 7.38 -14.60
C PHE A 27 1.97 7.19 -15.55
N GLN A 28 1.80 6.52 -16.68
CA GLN A 28 2.85 6.46 -17.71
C GLN A 28 3.05 7.82 -18.40
N SER A 29 1.98 8.62 -18.48
CA SER A 29 2.00 9.94 -19.12
C SER A 29 2.28 11.07 -18.13
N ASP A 30 2.03 10.83 -16.84
CA ASP A 30 2.30 11.74 -15.73
C ASP A 30 3.24 11.04 -14.74
N GLU A 31 4.54 11.25 -14.93
CA GLU A 31 5.58 10.65 -14.09
C GLU A 31 5.57 11.19 -12.66
N ARG A 32 4.80 12.24 -12.36
CA ARG A 32 4.77 12.88 -11.05
C ARG A 32 3.58 12.40 -10.22
N PHE A 33 3.76 11.26 -9.58
CA PHE A 33 2.75 10.69 -8.68
C PHE A 33 3.33 10.34 -7.29
N PRO A 34 2.50 10.42 -6.23
CA PRO A 34 2.86 9.89 -4.92
C PRO A 34 2.81 8.37 -4.94
N TRP A 35 3.78 7.72 -4.29
CA TRP A 35 3.74 6.27 -4.08
C TRP A 35 4.32 5.89 -2.72
N GLY A 36 3.85 4.78 -2.18
CA GLY A 36 4.32 4.28 -0.90
C GLY A 36 4.00 2.81 -0.73
N VAL A 37 4.65 2.18 0.24
CA VAL A 37 4.40 0.79 0.65
C VAL A 37 4.01 0.83 2.11
N SER A 38 3.06 -0.01 2.50
CA SER A 38 2.57 -0.09 3.88
C SER A 38 2.62 -1.54 4.40
N GLY A 39 2.45 -1.69 5.72
CA GLY A 39 2.48 -2.98 6.40
C GLY A 39 3.82 -3.32 7.05
N ARG A 40 3.90 -4.47 7.71
CA ARG A 40 5.04 -4.86 8.58
C ARG A 40 6.39 -4.97 7.85
N LEU A 41 6.34 -5.18 6.53
CA LEU A 41 7.49 -5.21 5.62
C LEU A 41 8.36 -3.95 5.73
N THR A 42 7.75 -2.79 6.00
CA THR A 42 8.48 -1.52 6.11
C THR A 42 9.36 -1.44 7.36
N GLY A 43 9.25 -2.40 8.29
CA GLY A 43 10.14 -2.51 9.45
C GLY A 43 11.60 -2.82 9.10
N ALA A 44 11.88 -3.27 7.88
CA ALA A 44 13.24 -3.45 7.33
C ALA A 44 13.59 -2.35 6.32
N GLY A 45 13.09 -1.13 6.54
CA GLY A 45 13.22 -0.01 5.59
C GLY A 45 14.67 0.35 5.23
N ASP A 46 15.61 0.18 6.15
CA ASP A 46 17.04 0.39 5.92
C ASP A 46 17.63 -0.52 4.83
N LEU A 47 17.09 -1.73 4.68
CA LEU A 47 17.48 -2.69 3.65
C LEU A 47 16.61 -2.62 2.39
N LEU A 48 15.34 -2.25 2.57
CA LEU A 48 14.33 -2.28 1.51
C LEU A 48 14.30 -0.98 0.69
N ASP A 49 14.24 0.16 1.37
CA ASP A 49 13.89 1.43 0.75
C ASP A 49 14.94 1.92 -0.27
N PRO A 50 16.26 1.82 -0.02
CA PRO A 50 17.26 2.27 -1.01
C PRO A 50 17.16 1.54 -2.35
N VAL A 51 16.91 0.22 -2.31
CA VAL A 51 16.77 -0.61 -3.52
C VAL A 51 15.45 -0.30 -4.21
N LEU A 52 14.37 -0.18 -3.44
CA LEU A 52 13.04 0.10 -3.97
C LEU A 52 12.96 1.48 -4.62
N ASP A 53 13.50 2.51 -3.96
CA ASP A 53 13.56 3.88 -4.46
C ASP A 53 14.36 3.94 -5.76
N SER A 54 15.50 3.25 -5.83
CA SER A 54 16.31 3.18 -7.03
C SER A 54 15.55 2.58 -8.22
N ILE A 55 14.76 1.53 -8.00
CA ILE A 55 13.99 0.85 -9.05
C ILE A 55 12.85 1.74 -9.55
N VAL A 56 12.09 2.35 -8.64
CA VAL A 56 10.98 3.23 -9.01
C VAL A 56 11.52 4.48 -9.71
N TYR A 57 12.58 5.09 -9.19
CA TYR A 57 13.22 6.27 -9.79
C TYR A 57 13.76 5.99 -11.20
N ALA A 58 14.36 4.81 -11.43
CA ALA A 58 14.84 4.42 -12.74
C ALA A 58 13.73 4.36 -13.81
N ARG A 59 12.48 4.08 -13.39
CA ARG A 59 11.33 4.01 -14.30
C ARG A 59 10.51 5.30 -14.36
N PHE A 60 10.38 6.00 -13.23
CA PHE A 60 9.57 7.21 -13.03
C PHE A 60 10.38 8.25 -12.24
N PRO A 61 11.25 9.03 -12.89
CA PRO A 61 12.17 9.95 -12.20
C PRO A 61 11.48 11.07 -11.41
N ALA A 62 10.25 11.43 -11.78
CA ALA A 62 9.47 12.47 -11.10
C ALA A 62 8.53 11.93 -10.00
N ALA A 63 8.46 10.59 -9.82
CA ALA A 63 7.65 10.00 -8.77
C ALA A 63 8.28 10.27 -7.40
N PHE A 64 7.45 10.47 -6.37
CA PHE A 64 7.94 10.82 -5.04
C PHE A 64 7.37 9.90 -3.98
N ARG A 65 8.22 9.54 -3.02
CA ARG A 65 7.83 8.70 -1.88
C ARG A 65 6.86 9.46 -0.99
N PHE A 66 5.75 8.82 -0.66
CA PHE A 66 4.76 9.30 0.27
C PHE A 66 4.64 8.32 1.43
N PRO A 67 4.79 8.77 2.69
CA PRO A 67 4.66 7.89 3.83
C PRO A 67 3.23 7.36 3.91
N ALA A 68 3.09 6.07 4.20
CA ALA A 68 1.78 5.52 4.54
C ALA A 68 1.31 6.18 5.84
N VAL A 69 0.26 6.99 5.73
CA VAL A 69 -0.42 7.64 6.87
C VAL A 69 -1.77 6.96 7.08
N GLY A 70 -2.19 6.91 8.35
CA GLY A 70 -3.46 6.33 8.74
C GLY A 70 -3.35 4.91 9.29
N SER A 71 -4.50 4.36 9.67
CA SER A 71 -4.63 3.00 10.18
C SER A 71 -5.40 2.11 9.21
N ALA A 72 -5.35 0.79 9.43
CA ALA A 72 -6.20 -0.16 8.70
C ALA A 72 -7.71 0.11 8.90
N LEU A 73 -8.08 0.85 9.96
CA LEU A 73 -9.47 1.19 10.27
C LEU A 73 -9.96 2.44 9.53
N ASP A 74 -9.08 3.29 9.00
CA ASP A 74 -9.47 4.53 8.33
C ASP A 74 -10.35 4.25 7.10
N GLY A 75 -10.08 3.14 6.40
CA GLY A 75 -10.91 2.67 5.31
C GLY A 75 -12.30 2.23 5.80
N ALA A 76 -12.36 1.49 6.91
CA ALA A 76 -13.62 1.03 7.48
C ALA A 76 -14.47 2.22 7.99
N GLU A 77 -13.85 3.19 8.65
CA GLU A 77 -14.51 4.42 9.10
C GLU A 77 -15.10 5.21 7.92
N ARG A 78 -14.31 5.41 6.86
CA ARG A 78 -14.80 6.09 5.65
C ARG A 78 -15.96 5.36 4.98
N LEU A 79 -15.96 4.02 5.00
CA LEU A 79 -17.04 3.21 4.46
C LEU A 79 -18.34 3.37 5.26
N LEU A 80 -18.27 3.49 6.58
CA LEU A 80 -19.45 3.76 7.43
C LEU A 80 -20.11 5.09 7.09
N HIS A 81 -19.33 6.08 6.65
CA HIS A 81 -19.82 7.41 6.25
C HIS A 81 -20.04 7.56 4.73
N HIS A 82 -19.88 6.51 3.95
CA HIS A 82 -20.05 6.59 2.50
C HIS A 82 -21.55 6.73 2.14
N PRO A 83 -21.93 7.63 1.20
CA PRO A 83 -23.35 7.88 0.87
C PRO A 83 -24.17 6.64 0.46
N ASN A 84 -23.48 5.59 -0.01
CA ASN A 84 -24.06 4.31 -0.42
C ASN A 84 -23.70 3.15 0.52
N ALA A 85 -23.37 3.42 1.80
CA ALA A 85 -22.97 2.39 2.76
C ALA A 85 -24.00 1.24 2.87
N THR A 86 -25.29 1.52 2.68
CA THR A 86 -26.36 0.52 2.65
C THR A 86 -26.18 -0.55 1.56
N ALA A 87 -25.60 -0.18 0.40
CA ALA A 87 -25.29 -1.13 -0.66
C ALA A 87 -24.08 -2.03 -0.34
N LEU A 88 -23.26 -1.62 0.62
CA LEU A 88 -22.10 -2.37 1.12
C LEU A 88 -22.42 -3.17 2.38
N ALA A 89 -23.67 -3.14 2.86
CA ALA A 89 -24.12 -3.84 4.06
C ALA A 89 -23.69 -5.32 4.16
N PRO A 90 -23.65 -6.13 3.08
CA PRO A 90 -23.16 -7.50 3.16
C PRO A 90 -21.70 -7.63 3.61
N LEU A 91 -20.88 -6.59 3.40
CA LEU A 91 -19.46 -6.54 3.79
C LEU A 91 -19.25 -5.90 5.18
N VAL A 92 -20.22 -5.10 5.65
CA VAL A 92 -20.12 -4.32 6.90
C VAL A 92 -20.80 -5.04 8.08
N ALA A 93 -21.83 -5.86 7.83
CA ALA A 93 -22.65 -6.45 8.89
C ALA A 93 -21.99 -7.64 9.64
N LEU A 94 -20.91 -8.23 9.11
CA LEU A 94 -20.25 -9.38 9.76
C LEU A 94 -19.41 -9.01 10.99
N SER A 95 -19.00 -7.74 11.15
CA SER A 95 -18.19 -7.31 12.29
C SER A 95 -18.99 -6.81 13.50
N ALA A 96 -20.30 -6.60 13.37
CA ALA A 96 -21.14 -6.09 14.47
C ALA A 96 -21.69 -7.21 15.36
N THR A 97 -21.88 -8.42 14.82
CA THR A 97 -22.56 -9.52 15.53
C THR A 97 -21.72 -10.15 16.65
N GLU A 98 -20.39 -9.96 16.68
CA GLU A 98 -19.53 -10.49 17.75
C GLU A 98 -19.59 -9.67 19.06
N LYS A 99 -20.09 -8.43 19.04
CA LYS A 99 -20.15 -7.59 20.24
C LYS A 99 -21.40 -7.81 21.08
N GLU A 100 -22.48 -8.33 20.51
CA GLU A 100 -23.76 -8.57 21.22
C GLU A 100 -23.86 -9.98 21.83
N LEU A 101 -22.96 -10.91 21.50
CA LEU A 101 -22.96 -12.27 22.04
C LEU A 101 -22.08 -12.46 23.30
N ASN A 102 -21.41 -11.40 23.77
CA ASN A 102 -20.48 -11.45 24.92
C ASN A 102 -20.83 -10.47 26.06
N THR A 103 -22.10 -10.07 26.20
CA THR A 103 -22.63 -9.36 27.39
C THR A 103 -23.69 -10.17 28.08
#